data_AF-A0AB35HEB8-F1
#
_entry.id   AF-A0AB35HEB8-F1
#
_cell.length_a   1.000
_cell.length_b   1.000
_cell.length_c   1.000
_cell.angle_alpha   90.00
_cell.angle_beta   90.00
_cell.angle_gamma   90.00
#
_symmetry.space_group_name_H-M   'P 1'
#
loop_
_entity.id
_entity.type
_entity.pdbx_description
1 polymer ?
#
loop_
_entity_poly.entity_id
_entity_poly.type
_entity_poly.pdbx_seq_one_letter_code
_entity_poly.pdbx_strand_id
1 'polypeptide(L)'
;VKSPWLAHVNVGDVHVIPISHGEGRFVAPKEVIDELFANGQVFSQYVDPNRKVTMQTPYNPNGSMYAIEGIVSRDGRVLGKMGH
;
A
#
# COMPACT_ATOMS: atom_id res chain seq x y z
N VAL A 1 -9.23 -5.78 -8.24
CA VAL A 1 -10.46 -5.13 -7.73
C VAL A 1 -10.91 -4.04 -8.70
N LYS A 2 -12.22 -3.88 -8.95
CA LYS A 2 -12.74 -2.69 -9.66
C LYS A 2 -13.02 -1.61 -8.62
N SER A 3 -12.28 -0.51 -8.63
CA SER A 3 -12.41 0.58 -7.66
C SER A 3 -12.41 1.94 -8.37
N PRO A 4 -13.30 2.88 -8.01
CA PRO A 4 -13.27 4.25 -8.56
C PRO A 4 -11.96 4.98 -8.21
N TRP A 5 -11.34 4.65 -7.08
CA TRP A 5 -10.06 5.21 -6.66
C TRP A 5 -8.89 4.85 -7.59
N LEU A 6 -9.04 3.77 -8.35
CA LEU A 6 -8.02 3.24 -9.27
C LEU A 6 -8.27 3.63 -10.74
N ALA A 7 -9.29 4.45 -11.04
CA ALA A 7 -9.73 4.69 -12.41
C ALA A 7 -8.67 5.35 -13.33
N HIS A 8 -7.68 6.02 -12.75
CA HIS A 8 -6.68 6.81 -13.48
C HIS A 8 -5.24 6.49 -13.08
N VAL A 9 -5.02 5.32 -12.48
CA VAL A 9 -3.67 4.84 -12.13
C VAL A 9 -3.48 3.43 -12.65
N ASN A 10 -2.26 3.11 -13.04
CA ASN A 10 -1.87 1.80 -13.54
C ASN A 10 -0.96 1.09 -12.54
N VAL A 11 -0.98 -0.24 -12.60
CA VAL A 11 -0.01 -1.05 -11.84
C VAL A 11 1.41 -0.68 -12.30
N GLY A 12 2.27 -0.30 -11.35
CA GLY A 12 3.65 0.12 -11.60
C GLY A 12 3.86 1.62 -11.69
N ASP A 13 2.80 2.42 -11.66
CA ASP A 13 2.92 3.86 -11.47
C ASP A 13 3.60 4.15 -10.12
N VAL A 14 4.51 5.11 -10.12
CA VAL A 14 5.25 5.53 -8.93
C VAL A 14 4.95 7.00 -8.67
N HIS A 15 4.52 7.28 -7.44
CA HIS A 15 4.15 8.61 -7.00
C HIS A 15 5.00 9.01 -5.79
N VAL A 16 5.37 10.28 -5.73
CA VAL A 16 5.97 10.87 -4.52
C VAL A 16 4.84 11.48 -3.71
N ILE A 17 4.58 10.90 -2.54
CA ILE A 17 3.46 11.29 -1.67
C ILE A 17 4.02 11.76 -0.32
N PRO A 18 3.60 12.94 0.19
CA PRO A 18 3.93 13.39 1.54
C PRO A 18 3.45 12.42 2.61
N ILE A 19 4.24 12.26 3.68
CA ILE A 19 3.92 11.37 4.80
C ILE A 19 4.24 12.11 6.11
N SER A 20 3.32 12.08 7.07
CA SER A 20 3.51 12.66 8.40
C SER A 20 2.65 11.92 9.44
N HIS A 21 3.14 10.78 9.93
CA HIS A 21 2.47 9.96 10.94
C HIS A 21 3.45 9.33 11.94
N GLY A 22 3.00 9.11 13.18
CA GLY A 22 3.75 8.33 14.19
C GLY A 22 3.36 6.85 14.24
N GLU A 23 2.12 6.52 13.86
CA GLU A 23 1.51 5.18 14.05
C GLU A 23 1.00 4.57 12.74
N GLY A 24 1.74 4.76 11.64
CA GLY A 24 1.33 4.31 10.30
C GLY A 24 1.68 2.86 9.94
N ARG A 25 2.23 2.06 10.86
CA ARG A 25 2.72 0.72 10.55
C ARG A 25 1.56 -0.26 10.31
N PHE A 26 1.44 -0.75 9.08
CA PHE A 26 0.52 -1.83 8.77
C PHE A 26 1.06 -3.18 9.27
N VAL A 27 0.28 -3.86 10.11
CA VAL A 27 0.56 -5.19 10.66
C VAL A 27 -0.72 -6.02 10.59
N ALA A 28 -0.59 -7.26 10.12
CA ALA A 28 -1.69 -8.23 10.10
C ALA A 28 -1.13 -9.66 10.12
N PRO A 29 -1.94 -10.67 10.53
CA PRO A 29 -1.58 -12.08 10.37
C PRO A 29 -1.26 -12.41 8.90
N LYS A 30 -0.38 -13.39 8.68
CA LYS A 30 0.08 -13.74 7.32
C LYS A 30 -1.09 -14.12 6.42
N GLU A 31 -2.05 -14.87 6.95
CA GLU A 31 -3.21 -15.38 6.24
C GLU A 31 -4.08 -14.23 5.72
N VAL A 32 -4.21 -13.16 6.51
CA VAL A 32 -4.95 -11.95 6.13
C VAL A 32 -4.21 -11.21 5.01
N ILE A 33 -2.88 -11.11 5.12
CA ILE A 33 -2.07 -10.46 4.08
C ILE A 33 -2.14 -11.25 2.76
N ASP A 34 -2.03 -12.57 2.83
CA ASP A 34 -2.16 -13.43 1.67
C ASP A 34 -3.54 -13.26 1.00
N GLU A 35 -4.63 -13.19 1.79
CA GLU A 35 -5.97 -12.91 1.26
C GLU A 35 -6.04 -11.52 0.58
N LEU A 36 -5.46 -10.49 1.19
CA LEU A 36 -5.42 -9.14 0.59
C LEU A 36 -4.72 -9.14 -0.77
N PHE A 37 -3.58 -9.82 -0.90
CA PHE A 37 -2.88 -9.94 -2.18
C PHE A 37 -3.67 -10.78 -3.19
N ALA A 38 -4.20 -11.94 -2.77
CA ALA A 38 -4.98 -12.81 -3.65
C ALA A 38 -6.24 -12.12 -4.21
N ASN A 39 -6.88 -11.26 -3.40
CA ASN A 39 -8.04 -10.47 -3.81
C ASN A 39 -7.65 -9.21 -4.60
N GLY A 40 -6.37 -8.86 -4.68
CA GLY A 40 -5.88 -7.61 -5.29
C GLY A 40 -6.30 -6.35 -4.53
N GLN A 41 -6.38 -6.45 -3.20
CA GLN A 41 -6.79 -5.37 -2.30
C GLN A 41 -5.64 -4.51 -1.80
N VAL A 42 -4.39 -4.90 -2.03
CA VAL A 42 -3.23 -4.05 -1.77
C VAL A 42 -3.21 -2.95 -2.84
N PHE A 43 -3.50 -1.72 -2.43
CA PHE A 43 -3.63 -0.56 -3.32
C PHE A 43 -2.27 -0.02 -3.73
N SER A 44 -1.36 0.09 -2.77
CA SER A 44 -0.04 0.71 -2.94
C SER A 44 0.99 0.05 -2.03
N GLN A 45 2.24 0.07 -2.49
CA GLN A 45 3.38 -0.38 -1.72
C GLN A 45 4.49 0.67 -1.76
N TYR A 46 5.23 0.80 -0.66
CA TYR A 46 6.45 1.61 -0.63
C TYR A 46 7.54 0.99 -1.51
N VAL A 47 8.23 1.85 -2.26
CA VAL A 47 9.33 1.47 -3.16
C VAL A 47 10.58 2.30 -2.87
N ASP A 48 11.74 1.72 -3.19
CA ASP A 48 13.02 2.42 -3.16
C ASP A 48 13.19 3.34 -4.41
N PRO A 49 14.27 4.13 -4.49
CA PRO A 49 14.54 4.96 -5.67
C PRO A 49 14.75 4.17 -6.97
N ASN A 50 15.01 2.86 -6.89
CA ASN A 50 15.09 1.96 -8.05
C ASN A 50 13.72 1.39 -8.45
N ARG A 51 12.63 1.89 -7.85
CA ARG A 51 11.24 1.46 -8.07
C ARG A 51 11.00 -0.01 -7.65
N LYS A 52 11.80 -0.54 -6.74
CA LYS A 52 11.61 -1.87 -6.16
C LYS A 52 10.89 -1.76 -4.82
N VAL A 53 9.89 -2.60 -4.62
CA VAL A 53 9.22 -2.75 -3.32
C VAL A 53 10.27 -2.99 -2.24
N THR A 54 10.19 -2.23 -1.14
CA THR A 54 11.23 -2.26 -0.12
C THR A 54 10.65 -2.27 1.29
N MET A 55 11.26 -3.08 2.14
CA MET A 55 11.00 -3.09 3.58
C MET A 55 11.96 -2.19 4.36
N GLN A 56 12.91 -1.56 3.66
CA GLN A 56 14.01 -0.83 4.29
C GLN A 56 13.65 0.63 4.55
N THR A 57 14.06 1.13 5.70
CA THR A 57 14.06 2.57 5.99
C THR A 57 15.16 3.26 5.17
N PRO A 58 14.98 4.51 4.73
CA PRO A 58 13.85 5.41 5.02
C PRO A 58 12.64 5.23 4.08
N TYR A 59 12.73 4.36 3.07
CA TYR A 59 11.76 4.30 1.97
C TYR A 59 10.44 3.60 2.34
N ASN A 60 10.48 2.64 3.27
CA ASN A 60 9.32 2.20 4.05
C ASN A 60 9.41 2.86 5.44
N PRO A 61 8.83 4.06 5.62
CA PRO A 61 9.16 4.93 6.76
C PRO A 61 8.57 4.43 8.09
N ASN A 62 7.50 3.64 8.04
CA ASN A 62 6.81 3.10 9.22
C ASN A 62 7.11 1.61 9.44
N GLY A 63 7.84 0.95 8.54
CA GLY A 63 8.14 -0.48 8.64
C GLY A 63 6.92 -1.37 8.41
N SER A 64 5.96 -0.93 7.60
CA SER A 64 4.75 -1.70 7.28
C SER A 64 5.10 -3.03 6.62
N MET A 65 4.40 -4.10 7.03
CA MET A 65 4.60 -5.45 6.49
C MET A 65 4.36 -5.49 4.98
N TYR A 66 5.23 -6.20 4.25
CA TYR A 66 5.20 -6.29 2.78
C TYR A 66 5.17 -4.93 2.07
N ALA A 67 5.67 -3.89 2.76
CA ALA A 67 5.68 -2.51 2.31
C ALA A 67 4.29 -1.95 1.99
N ILE A 68 3.21 -2.55 2.53
CA ILE A 68 1.84 -2.11 2.28
C ILE A 68 1.66 -0.68 2.80
N GLU A 69 1.30 0.24 1.92
CA GLU A 69 1.00 1.64 2.27
C GLU A 69 -0.50 1.88 2.35
N GLY A 70 -1.28 1.22 1.50
CA GLY A 70 -2.72 1.34 1.45
C GLY A 70 -3.42 0.08 0.97
N ILE A 71 -4.68 -0.06 1.36
CA ILE A 71 -5.57 -1.16 0.99
C ILE A 71 -6.93 -0.64 0.56
N VAL A 72 -7.63 -1.43 -0.26
CA VAL A 72 -9.01 -1.17 -0.66
C VAL A 72 -9.95 -2.25 -0.11
N SER A 73 -11.18 -1.88 0.22
CA SER A 73 -12.23 -2.84 0.60
C SER A 73 -12.49 -3.85 -0.51
N ARG A 74 -13.05 -5.00 -0.15
CA ARG A 74 -13.30 -6.13 -1.09
C ARG A 74 -14.23 -5.74 -2.24
N ASP A 75 -15.16 -4.82 -1.99
CA ASP A 75 -16.06 -4.26 -3.00
C ASP A 75 -15.46 -3.05 -3.76
N GLY A 76 -14.23 -2.65 -3.44
CA GLY A 76 -13.49 -1.60 -4.11
C GLY A 76 -13.88 -0.17 -3.71
N ARG A 77 -14.84 0.04 -2.81
CA ARG A 77 -15.44 1.37 -2.57
C ARG A 77 -14.70 2.20 -1.53
N VAL A 78 -14.01 1.56 -0.59
CA VAL A 78 -13.31 2.25 0.51
C VAL A 78 -11.81 2.07 0.33
N LEU A 79 -11.08 3.19 0.28
CA LEU A 79 -9.62 3.22 0.25
C LEU A 79 -9.10 3.69 1.61
N GLY A 80 -8.22 2.89 2.23
CA GLY A 80 -7.41 3.30 3.37
C GLY A 80 -5.96 3.45 2.94
N LYS A 81 -5.36 4.62 3.16
CA LYS A 81 -3.94 4.91 2.88
C LYS A 81 -3.34 5.80 3.98
N MET A 82 -2.01 5.83 4.08
CA MET A 82 -1.29 6.61 5.09
C MET A 82 -0.63 7.89 4.57
N GLY A 83 -0.11 7.89 3.35
CA GLY A 83 0.35 9.10 2.68
C GLY A 83 -0.79 10.10 2.55
N HIS A 84 -0.50 11.39 2.37
CA HIS A 84 -1.50 12.44 2.18
C HIS A 84 -1.43 13.01 0.78
#